data_AF-A0A4Z0D0D4-F1
#
_entry.id   AF-A0A4Z0D0D4-F1
#
_cell.length_a   1.000
_cell.length_b   1.000
_cell.length_c   1.000
_cell.angle_alpha   90.00
_cell.angle_beta   90.00
_cell.angle_gamma   90.00
#
_symmetry.space_group_name_H-M   'P 1'
#
loop_
_entity.id
_entity.type
_entity.pdbx_description
1 polymer ?
#
loop_
_entity_poly.entity_id
_entity_poly.type
_entity_poly.pdbx_seq_one_letter_code
_entity_poly.pdbx_strand_id
1 'polypeptide(L)' 'MKKIINKIKFLAVVNPVIVIVFIYMVDLNYVGIKALIAGSVTILCSLEFYLLDKLYKLYENTEHK' A
#
# COMPACT_ATOMS: atom_id res chain seq x y z
N MET A 1 11.09 15.38 10.38
CA MET A 1 10.79 14.09 9.68
C MET A 1 9.32 13.94 9.25
N LYS A 2 8.37 14.74 9.76
CA LYS A 2 6.94 14.73 9.37
C LYS A 2 6.66 14.77 7.85
N LYS A 3 7.42 15.57 7.08
CA LYS A 3 7.33 15.63 5.60
C LYS A 3 7.73 14.31 4.91
N ILE A 4 8.67 13.56 5.49
CA ILE A 4 9.14 12.27 4.95
C ILE A 4 8.07 11.21 5.16
N ILE A 5 7.49 11.14 6.36
CA ILE A 5 6.42 10.18 6.67
C ILE A 5 5.19 10.41 5.79
N ASN A 6 4.81 11.68 5.54
CA ASN A 6 3.71 11.98 4.62
C ASN A 6 4.02 11.58 3.17
N LYS A 7 5.28 11.71 2.71
CA LYS A 7 5.72 11.20 1.41
C LYS A 7 5.64 9.67 1.34
N ILE A 8 6.07 8.97 2.38
CA ILE A 8 5.98 7.51 2.45
C ILE A 8 4.52 7.05 2.44
N LYS A 9 3.64 7.74 3.19
CA LYS A 9 2.19 7.47 3.20
C LYS A 9 1.57 7.64 1.82
N PHE A 10 1.97 8.68 1.09
CA PHE A 10 1.53 8.89 -0.28
C PHE A 10 2.03 7.78 -1.22
N LEU A 11 3.30 7.38 -1.10
CA LEU A 11 3.87 6.29 -1.89
C LEU A 11 3.14 4.96 -1.66
N ALA A 12 2.82 4.65 -0.40
CA ALA A 12 2.09 3.44 0.00
C ALA A 12 0.64 3.40 -0.52
N VAL A 13 0.04 4.55 -0.84
CA VAL A 13 -1.28 4.61 -1.51
C VAL A 13 -1.14 4.50 -3.03
N VAL A 14 -0.14 5.15 -3.60
CA VAL A 14 0.04 5.20 -5.07
C VAL A 14 0.51 3.84 -5.63
N ASN A 15 1.33 3.10 -4.88
CA ASN A 15 1.86 1.80 -5.28
C ASN A 15 0.75 0.76 -5.59
N PRO A 16 -0.24 0.49 -4.71
CA PRO A 16 -1.37 -0.39 -4.99
C PRO A 16 -2.11 -0.02 -6.28
N VAL A 17 -2.39 1.28 -6.46
CA VAL A 17 -3.20 1.77 -7.58
C VAL A 17 -2.49 1.49 -8.90
N ILE A 18 -1.18 1.73 -8.97
CA ILE A 18 -0.37 1.42 -10.16
C ILE A 18 -0.42 -0.09 -10.44
N VAL A 19 -0.19 -0.93 -9.43
CA VAL A 19 -0.19 -2.39 -9.60
C VAL A 19 -1.54 -2.90 -10.09
N ILE A 20 -2.65 -2.39 -9.54
CA ILE A 20 -4.00 -2.75 -10.00
C ILE A 20 -4.22 -2.34 -11.46
N VAL A 21 -3.87 -1.10 -11.84
CA VAL A 21 -3.99 -0.64 -13.24
C VAL A 21 -3.18 -1.51 -14.19
N PHE A 22 -1.97 -1.92 -13.80
CA PHE A 22 -1.15 -2.85 -14.58
C PHE A 22 -1.83 -4.23 -14.74
N ILE A 23 -2.44 -4.78 -13.69
CA ILE A 23 -3.14 -6.09 -13.79
C ILE A 23 -4.32 -6.02 -14.76
N TYR A 24 -5.02 -4.89 -14.82
CA TYR A 24 -6.13 -4.70 -15.75
C TYR A 24 -5.67 -4.41 -17.19
N MET A 25 -4.54 -3.72 -17.36
CA MET A 25 -3.92 -3.44 -18.66
C MET A 25 -3.22 -4.66 -19.28
N VAL A 26 -2.64 -5.55 -18.47
CA VAL A 26 -2.01 -6.77 -18.96
C VAL A 26 -3.12 -7.76 -19.37
N ASP A 27 -3.04 -8.24 -20.61
CA ASP A 27 -3.97 -9.17 -21.21
C ASP A 27 -3.76 -10.60 -20.67
N LEU A 28 -3.97 -10.77 -19.36
CA LEU A 28 -4.06 -12.08 -18.73
C LEU A 28 -5.41 -12.67 -19.08
N ASN A 29 -5.43 -13.55 -20.07
CA ASN A 29 -6.62 -14.22 -20.63
C ASN A 29 -7.43 -15.09 -19.63
N TYR A 30 -7.11 -15.04 -18.33
CA TYR A 30 -7.75 -15.83 -17.27
C TYR A 30 -8.28 -14.92 -16.14
N VAL A 31 -9.61 -14.76 -16.11
CA VAL A 31 -10.34 -13.94 -15.13
C VAL A 31 -10.03 -14.34 -13.67
N GLY A 32 -9.82 -15.63 -13.41
CA GLY A 32 -9.46 -16.14 -12.08
C GLY A 32 -8.09 -15.66 -11.59
N ILE A 33 -7.11 -15.53 -12.48
CA ILE A 33 -5.77 -15.03 -12.14
C ILE A 33 -5.83 -13.54 -11.83
N LYS A 34 -6.60 -12.76 -12.58
CA LYS A 34 -6.79 -11.32 -12.30
C LYS A 34 -7.37 -11.07 -10.90
N ALA A 35 -8.40 -11.83 -10.52
CA ALA A 35 -9.00 -11.73 -9.19
C ALA A 35 -8.03 -12.15 -8.08
N LEU A 36 -7.27 -13.23 -8.30
CA LEU A 36 -6.28 -13.71 -7.33
C LEU A 36 -5.18 -12.67 -7.08
N ILE A 37 -4.65 -12.06 -8.15
CA ILE A 37 -3.60 -11.02 -8.04
C ILE A 37 -4.18 -9.75 -7.42
N ALA A 38 -5.38 -9.31 -7.81
CA ALA A 38 -6.02 -8.16 -7.18
C ALA A 38 -6.23 -8.38 -5.67
N GLY A 39 -6.65 -9.58 -5.28
CA GLY A 39 -6.80 -9.98 -3.87
C GLY A 39 -5.47 -9.96 -3.11
N SER A 40 -4.41 -10.54 -3.67
CA SER A 40 -3.10 -10.57 -3.02
C SER A 40 -2.48 -9.17 -2.87
N VAL A 41 -2.62 -8.30 -3.88
CA VAL A 41 -2.21 -6.90 -3.82
C VAL A 41 -2.97 -6.15 -2.73
N THR A 42 -4.28 -6.39 -2.60
CA THR A 42 -5.10 -5.77 -1.55
C THR A 42 -4.62 -6.15 -0.14
N ILE A 43 -4.28 -7.43 0.07
CA ILE A 43 -3.75 -7.92 1.35
C ILE A 43 -2.40 -7.26 1.67
N LEU A 44 -1.48 -7.24 0.70
CA LEU A 44 -0.17 -6.60 0.83
C LEU A 44 -0.28 -5.11 1.17
N CYS A 45 -1.17 -4.39 0.49
CA CYS A 45 -1.35 -2.95 0.72
C CYS A 45 -2.02 -2.68 2.07
N SER A 46 -2.96 -3.51 2.50
CA SER A 46 -3.55 -3.42 3.83
C SER A 46 -2.49 -3.61 4.93
N LEU A 47 -1.55 -4.54 4.71
CA LEU A 47 -0.44 -4.78 5.64
C LEU A 47 0.56 -3.62 5.66
N GLU A 48 0.94 -3.08 4.50
CA GLU A 48 1.78 -1.88 4.41
C GLU A 48 1.14 -0.70 5.14
N PHE A 49 -0.16 -0.47 4.93
CA PHE A 49 -0.88 0.63 5.57
C PHE A 49 -0.95 0.47 7.09
N TYR A 50 -1.20 -0.76 7.56
CA TYR A 50 -1.20 -1.08 8.98
C TYR A 50 0.17 -0.85 9.63
N LEU A 51 1.25 -1.32 8.99
CA LEU A 51 2.61 -1.10 9.45
C LEU A 51 2.95 0.38 9.49
N LEU A 52 2.54 1.15 8.47
CA LEU A 52 2.76 2.60 8.43
C LEU A 52 2.02 3.33 9.55
N ASP A 53 0.76 2.98 9.80
CA ASP A 53 -0.05 3.55 10.88
C ASP A 53 0.59 3.28 12.24
N LYS A 54 1.06 2.04 12.45
CA LYS A 54 1.75 1.65 13.67
C LYS A 54 3.06 2.42 13.85
N LEU A 55 3.84 2.59 12.77
CA LEU A 55 5.10 3.34 12.78
C LEU A 55 4.87 4.83 13.05
N TYR A 56 3.79 5.40 12.50
CA TYR A 56 3.38 6.77 12.76
C TYR A 56 3.00 6.99 14.23
N LYS A 57 2.16 6.12 14.80
CA LYS A 57 1.79 6.18 16.23
C LYS A 57 3.00 6.03 17.15
N LEU A 58 3.98 5.22 16.76
CA LEU A 58 5.23 5.06 17.52
C LEU A 58 6.07 6.34 17.49
N TYR A 59 6.19 6.97 16.33
CA TYR A 59 6.90 8.24 16.16
C TYR A 59 6.23 9.37 16.95
N GLU A 60 4.91 9.49 16.88
CA GLU A 60 4.14 10.52 17.62
C GLU A 60 4.30 10.36 19.14
N ASN A 61 4.35 9.13 19.65
CA ASN A 61 4.64 8.87 21.07
C ASN A 61 6.08 9.24 21.47
N THR A 62 7.01 9.24 20.52
CA THR A 62 8.44 9.51 20.78
C THR A 62 8.77 11.00 20.70
N GLU A 63 8.07 11.79 19.87
CA GLU A 63 8.23 13.26 19.82
C GLU A 63 7.58 13.98 21.01
N HIS A 64 6.68 13.33 21.75
CA HIS A 64 5.99 13.91 22.92
C HIS A 64 6.65 13.59 24.27
N LYS A 65 7.90 13.08 24.27
CA LYS A 65 8.67 12.74 25.47
C LYS A 65 9.99 13.52 25.52
#